data_AF-A0A4R0ZA54-F1
#
_entry.id   AF-A0A4R0ZA54-F1
#
_cell.length_a   1.000
_cell.length_b   1.000
_cell.length_c   1.000
_cell.angle_alpha   90.00
_cell.angle_beta   90.00
_cell.angle_gamma   90.00
#
_symmetry.space_group_name_H-M   'P 1'
#
loop_
_entity.id
_entity.type
_entity.pdbx_description
1 polymer ?
#
loop_
_entity_poly.entity_id
_entity_poly.type
_entity_poly.pdbx_seq_one_letter_code
_entity_poly.pdbx_strand_id
1 'polypeptide(L)' 'MRTYFQSYHRPELGLDYYGITIIPNESLSMFYEIVTQSRAFPRSEELSDLARLIIQAEREGKDLVHFGI' A
#
# COMPACT_ATOMS: atom_id res chain seq x y z
N MET A 1 -5.42 -1.89 -8.25
CA MET A 1 -4.04 -1.61 -7.79
C MET A 1 -3.16 -2.80 -8.13
N ARG A 2 -2.13 -2.61 -8.94
CA ARG A 2 -1.20 -3.70 -9.30
C ARG A 2 -0.23 -3.93 -8.14
N THR A 3 0.02 -5.17 -7.79
CA THR A 3 0.94 -5.55 -6.70
C THR A 3 1.69 -6.82 -7.07
N TYR A 4 2.58 -7.27 -6.19
CA TYR A 4 3.29 -8.52 -6.35
C TYR A 4 3.33 -9.29 -5.02
N PHE A 5 3.03 -10.58 -5.04
CA PHE A 5 3.04 -11.39 -3.82
C PHE A 5 4.35 -12.16 -3.69
N GLN A 6 5.01 -12.04 -2.54
CA GLN A 6 6.29 -12.66 -2.19
C GLN A 6 7.50 -12.24 -3.05
N SER A 7 7.31 -11.92 -4.34
CA SER A 7 8.36 -11.46 -5.27
C SER A 7 7.75 -10.79 -6.52
N TYR A 8 8.52 -9.95 -7.22
CA TYR A 8 8.10 -9.31 -8.48
C TYR A 8 7.74 -10.27 -9.63
N HIS A 9 8.07 -11.56 -9.52
CA HIS A 9 7.72 -12.57 -10.53
C HIS A 9 6.28 -13.08 -10.39
N ARG A 10 5.55 -12.66 -9.34
CA ARG A 10 4.18 -13.06 -9.06
C ARG A 10 3.27 -11.82 -9.03
N PRO A 11 2.94 -11.26 -10.20
CA PRO A 11 2.06 -10.12 -10.29
C PRO A 11 0.66 -10.49 -9.83
N GLU A 12 0.08 -9.66 -8.98
CA GLU A 12 -1.23 -9.85 -8.39
C GLU A 12 -1.98 -8.51 -8.29
N LEU A 13 -3.19 -8.55 -7.74
CA LEU A 13 -4.01 -7.38 -7.47
C LEU A 13 -4.36 -7.30 -5.99
N GLY A 14 -4.20 -6.11 -5.41
CA GLY A 14 -4.56 -5.86 -4.01
C GLY A 14 -3.53 -6.38 -3.00
N LEU A 15 -3.97 -6.71 -1.79
CA LEU A 15 -3.12 -7.12 -0.67
C LEU A 15 -3.31 -8.60 -0.36
N ASP A 16 -2.21 -9.32 -0.15
CA ASP A 16 -2.19 -10.69 0.35
C ASP A 16 -2.53 -10.70 1.84
N TYR A 17 -3.56 -11.45 2.21
CA TYR A 17 -3.97 -11.59 3.60
C TYR A 17 -3.00 -12.44 4.42
N TYR A 18 -2.34 -13.44 3.81
CA TYR A 18 -1.44 -14.40 4.48
C TYR A 18 -0.03 -14.40 3.84
N GLY A 19 0.60 -13.23 3.73
CA GLY A 19 1.91 -13.15 3.11
C GLY A 19 2.48 -11.76 2.92
N ILE A 20 3.52 -11.67 2.10
CA ILE A 20 4.18 -10.40 1.78
C ILE A 20 3.61 -9.86 0.47
N THR A 21 3.14 -8.62 0.50
CA THR A 21 2.77 -7.87 -0.70
C THR A 21 3.77 -6.75 -0.97
N ILE A 22 4.29 -6.68 -2.18
CA ILE A 22 5.04 -5.54 -2.69
C ILE A 22 4.06 -4.66 -3.47
N ILE A 23 3.90 -3.42 -3.00
CA ILE A 23 3.11 -2.38 -3.65
C ILE A 23 4.10 -1.49 -4.39
N PRO A 24 4.16 -1.59 -5.73
CA PRO A 24 5.15 -0.85 -6.49
C PRO A 24 4.81 0.65 -6.52
N ASN A 25 5.82 1.49 -6.70
CA ASN A 25 5.71 2.95 -6.68
C ASN A 25 4.57 3.47 -7.57
N GLU A 26 4.40 2.91 -8.77
CA GLU A 26 3.34 3.31 -9.71
C GLU A 26 1.91 3.04 -9.21
N SER A 27 1.75 2.22 -8.17
CA SER A 27 0.46 1.89 -7.57
C SER A 27 0.17 2.65 -6.29
N LEU A 28 1.11 3.46 -5.80
CA LEU A 28 0.99 4.19 -4.54
C LEU A 28 -0.09 5.28 -4.57
N SER A 29 -0.25 6.02 -5.66
CA SER A 29 -1.29 7.06 -5.76
C SER A 29 -2.69 6.43 -5.64
N MET A 30 -2.93 5.30 -6.30
CA MET A 30 -4.18 4.54 -6.17
C MET A 30 -4.35 3.98 -4.75
N PHE A 31 -3.27 3.52 -4.11
CA PHE A 31 -3.35 3.01 -2.75
C PHE A 31 -3.72 4.12 -1.75
N TYR A 32 -3.12 5.31 -1.91
CA TYR A 32 -3.42 6.49 -1.11
C TYR A 32 -4.90 6.86 -1.17
N GLU A 33 -5.49 6.87 -2.37
CA GLU A 33 -6.93 7.13 -2.55
C GLU A 33 -7.78 6.12 -1.78
N ILE A 34 -7.47 4.83 -1.87
CA ILE A 34 -8.20 3.77 -1.14
C ILE A 34 -8.12 3.99 0.37
N VAL A 35 -6.93 4.29 0.90
CA VAL A 35 -6.72 4.53 2.34
C VAL A 35 -7.49 5.76 2.82
N THR A 36 -7.39 6.87 2.09
CA THR A 36 -8.01 8.16 2.48
C THR A 36 -9.52 8.20 2.31
N GLN A 37 -10.08 7.43 1.38
CA GLN A 37 -11.53 7.30 1.19
C GLN A 37 -12.21 6.39 2.22
N SER A 38 -11.44 5.68 3.05
CA SER A 38 -12.00 4.87 4.13
C SER A 38 -12.79 5.74 5.10
N ARG A 39 -14.00 5.30 5.46
CA ARG A 39 -14.82 5.98 6.49
C ARG A 39 -14.14 6.02 7.88
N ALA A 40 -13.17 5.14 8.11
CA ALA A 40 -12.39 5.11 9.33
C ALA A 40 -11.24 6.13 9.33
N PHE A 41 -10.83 6.62 8.16
CA PHE A 41 -9.66 7.50 8.00
C PHE A 41 -9.66 8.71 8.95
N PRO A 42 -10.76 9.49 9.11
CA PRO A 42 -10.74 10.68 9.97
C PRO A 42 -10.53 10.38 11.47
N ARG A 43 -10.64 9.11 11.89
CA ARG A 43 -10.57 8.68 13.30
C ARG A 43 -9.46 7.67 13.57
N SER A 44 -8.73 7.25 12.54
CA SER A 44 -7.64 6.28 12.69
C SER A 44 -6.31 6.98 12.48
N GLU A 45 -5.52 7.02 13.54
CA GLU A 45 -4.14 7.48 13.51
C GLU A 45 -3.30 6.57 12.62
N GLU A 46 -3.56 5.26 12.67
CA GLU A 46 -2.85 4.26 11.87
C GLU A 46 -3.07 4.45 10.37
N LEU A 47 -4.30 4.76 9.94
CA LEU A 47 -4.57 5.08 8.53
C LEU A 47 -3.95 6.43 8.14
N SER A 48 -3.90 7.40 9.06
CA SER A 48 -3.25 8.68 8.83
C SER A 48 -1.72 8.52 8.66
N ASP A 49 -1.10 7.67 9.48
CA ASP A 49 0.31 7.30 9.38
C ASP A 49 0.62 6.54 8.10
N LEU A 50 -0.25 5.59 7.73
CA LEU A 50 -0.13 4.88 6.47
C LEU A 50 -0.18 5.84 5.26
N ALA A 51 -1.12 6.79 5.26
CA ALA A 51 -1.20 7.80 4.20
C ALA A 51 0.07 8.67 4.11
N ARG A 52 0.68 9.04 5.25
CA ARG A 52 1.96 9.75 5.28
C ARG A 52 3.09 8.90 4.71
N LEU A 53 3.16 7.62 5.08
CA LEU A 53 4.15 6.68 4.58
C LEU A 53 4.04 6.49 3.06
N ILE A 54 2.82 6.39 2.53
CA ILE A 54 2.57 6.30 1.09
C ILE A 54 3.09 7.53 0.35
N ILE A 55 2.76 8.74 0.82
CA ILE A 55 3.26 10.00 0.23
C ILE A 55 4.79 10.04 0.25
N GLN A 56 5.42 9.61 1.35
CA GLN A 56 6.87 9.57 1.46
C GLN A 56 7.49 8.60 0.45
N ALA A 57 6.97 7.37 0.37
CA ALA A 57 7.46 6.36 -0.57
C ALA A 57 7.28 6.80 -2.02
N GLU A 58 6.16 7.44 -2.35
CA GLU A 58 5.90 8.01 -3.68
C GLU A 58 6.95 9.07 -4.04
N ARG A 59 7.20 10.04 -3.13
CA ARG A 59 8.20 11.09 -3.32
C ARG A 59 9.63 10.56 -3.44
N GLU A 60 9.94 9.48 -2.75
CA GLU A 60 11.28 8.86 -2.77
C GLU A 60 11.45 7.84 -3.91
N GLY A 61 10.42 7.59 -4.71
CA GLY A 61 10.48 6.57 -5.78
C GLY A 61 10.63 5.14 -5.24
N LYS A 62 10.12 4.88 -4.03
CA LYS A 62 10.23 3.59 -3.33
C LYS A 62 8.94 2.80 -3.42
N ASP A 63 9.09 1.48 -3.33
CA ASP A 63 8.00 0.54 -3.15
C ASP A 63 7.65 0.38 -1.67
N LEU A 64 6.40 0.02 -1.38
CA LEU A 64 5.98 -0.37 -0.04
C LEU A 64 5.89 -1.89 0.08
N VAL A 65 6.21 -2.39 1.27
CA VAL A 65 6.04 -3.80 1.63
C VAL A 65 4.98 -3.91 2.71
N HIS A 66 3.91 -4.65 2.42
CA HIS A 66 2.87 -5.00 3.38
C HIS A 66 3.04 -6.45 3.84
N PHE A 67 2.90 -6.67 5.14
CA PHE A 67 2.89 -7.99 5.75
C PHE A 67 1.47 -8.32 6.20
N GLY A 68 0.89 -9.34 5.57
CA GLY A 68 -0.35 -9.99 5.99
C GLY A 68 -0.16 -10.80 7.28
N ILE A 69 -1.26 -11.34 7.78
CA ILE A 69 -1.38 -12.07 9.06
C ILE A 69 -0.82 -13.48 8.96
#